data_AF-A0A918UBY8-F1
#
_entry.id   AF-A0A918UBY8-F1
#
_cell.length_a   1.000
_cell.length_b   1.000
_cell.length_c   1.000
_cell.angle_alpha   90.00
_cell.angle_beta   90.00
_cell.angle_gamma   90.00
#
_symmetry.space_group_name_H-M   'P 1'
#
loop_
_entity.id
_entity.type
_entity.pdbx_description
1 polymer ?
#
loop_
_entity_poly.entity_id
_entity_poly.type
_entity_poly.pdbx_seq_one_letter_code
_entity_poly.pdbx_strand_id
1 'polypeptide(L)'
;MNAISKVKSVDDLRVLGDLPMLVSALEEDISPLKVDVSNYEELFSVVLKLRRNWVPYIKGPFVSKQQEYIYYLTKLEGKQRNVALGITDKLYEDKSAAKKWYKKIANQVHPDKGGDNAAFVVAKKLYEVMIED
;
A
#
# COMPACT_ATOMS: atom_id res chain seq x y z
N MET A 1 -18.30 -5.75 7.13
CA MET A 1 -17.45 -4.64 6.64
C MET A 1 -18.34 -3.43 6.40
N ASN A 2 -18.20 -2.41 7.25
CA ASN A 2 -18.97 -1.17 7.22
C ASN A 2 -18.92 -0.50 5.82
N ALA A 3 -20.07 -0.07 5.29
CA ALA A 3 -20.17 0.59 3.98
C ALA A 3 -19.30 1.86 3.88
N ILE A 4 -19.09 2.54 5.03
CA ILE A 4 -18.21 3.70 5.17
C ILE A 4 -16.77 3.37 4.75
N SER A 5 -16.29 2.14 4.97
CA SER A 5 -14.93 1.73 4.56
C SER A 5 -14.72 1.70 3.03
N LYS A 6 -15.79 1.79 2.21
CA LYS A 6 -15.73 1.63 0.75
C LYS A 6 -15.99 2.90 -0.08
N VAL A 7 -16.45 4.01 0.54
CA VAL A 7 -16.71 5.29 -0.15
C VAL A 7 -15.51 5.84 -0.93
N LYS A 8 -15.68 6.32 -2.15
CA LYS A 8 -14.59 6.86 -2.98
C LYS A 8 -14.58 8.38 -3.04
N SER A 9 -15.65 9.03 -2.61
CA SER A 9 -15.83 10.48 -2.65
C SER A 9 -16.62 11.00 -1.44
N VAL A 10 -16.69 12.32 -1.31
CA VAL A 10 -17.57 12.99 -0.35
C VAL A 10 -19.05 12.76 -0.71
N ASP A 11 -19.38 12.73 -2.00
CA ASP A 11 -20.75 12.48 -2.47
C ASP A 11 -21.24 11.08 -2.11
N ASP A 12 -20.35 10.08 -2.10
CA ASP A 12 -20.68 8.75 -1.63
C ASP A 12 -21.11 8.75 -0.16
N LEU A 13 -20.50 9.60 0.69
CA LEU A 13 -20.94 9.75 2.09
C LEU A 13 -22.32 10.39 2.16
N ARG A 14 -22.58 11.43 1.37
CA ARG A 14 -23.90 12.10 1.33
C ARG A 14 -25.02 11.14 0.92
N VAL A 15 -24.74 10.20 0.03
CA VAL A 15 -25.68 9.16 -0.40
C VAL A 15 -25.90 8.10 0.68
N LEU A 16 -24.89 7.81 1.51
CA LEU A 16 -24.97 6.77 2.54
C LEU A 16 -25.85 7.17 3.74
N GLY A 17 -25.93 8.46 4.08
CA GLY A 17 -26.73 8.93 5.20
C GLY A 17 -26.31 10.31 5.69
N ASP A 18 -26.97 10.78 6.74
CA ASP A 18 -26.62 12.05 7.36
C ASP A 18 -25.33 11.97 8.19
N LEU A 19 -24.71 13.14 8.42
CA LEU A 19 -23.41 13.22 9.11
C LEU A 19 -23.44 12.60 10.52
N PRO A 20 -24.41 12.91 11.41
CA PRO A 20 -24.46 12.31 12.74
C PRO A 20 -24.59 10.79 12.72
N MET A 21 -25.46 10.24 11.86
CA MET A 21 -25.63 8.79 11.73
C MET A 21 -24.33 8.11 11.31
N LEU A 22 -23.62 8.69 10.33
CA LEU A 22 -22.35 8.14 9.84
C LEU A 22 -21.25 8.22 10.90
N VAL A 23 -21.20 9.29 11.69
CA VAL A 23 -20.26 9.42 12.82
C VAL A 23 -20.55 8.35 13.87
N SER A 24 -21.80 8.21 14.33
CA SER A 24 -22.18 7.20 15.31
C SER A 24 -21.87 5.78 14.83
N ALA A 25 -22.21 5.46 13.58
CA ALA A 25 -21.91 4.14 13.00
C ALA A 25 -20.39 3.86 12.92
N LEU A 26 -19.57 4.88 12.71
CA LEU A 26 -18.11 4.74 12.67
C LEU A 26 -17.51 4.54 14.08
N GLU A 27 -18.00 5.27 15.09
CA GLU A 27 -17.57 5.13 16.48
C GLU A 27 -17.99 3.77 17.09
N GLU A 28 -19.17 3.27 16.73
CA GLU A 28 -19.65 1.94 17.15
C GLU A 28 -18.82 0.81 16.56
N ASP A 29 -18.49 0.88 15.26
CA ASP A 29 -17.68 -0.12 14.54
C ASP A 29 -16.22 -0.10 15.02
N ILE A 30 -15.72 1.06 15.47
CA ILE A 30 -14.31 1.28 15.82
C ILE A 30 -14.20 1.86 17.23
N SER A 31 -14.67 1.16 18.25
CA SER A 31 -14.45 1.60 19.65
C SER A 31 -12.97 1.47 20.05
N PRO A 32 -12.38 2.46 20.77
CA PRO A 32 -12.97 3.63 21.41
C PRO A 32 -12.80 4.95 20.60
N LEU A 33 -12.78 4.89 19.27
CA LEU A 33 -12.61 6.07 18.41
C LEU A 33 -13.69 7.10 18.70
N LYS A 34 -13.27 8.37 18.81
CA LYS A 34 -14.15 9.54 18.80
C LYS A 34 -13.87 10.41 17.60
N VAL A 35 -14.92 10.79 16.89
CA VAL A 35 -14.85 11.52 15.62
C VAL A 35 -15.56 12.86 15.81
N ASP A 36 -14.77 13.91 15.93
CA ASP A 36 -15.25 15.29 15.98
C ASP A 36 -15.09 15.93 14.60
N VAL A 37 -16.21 16.09 13.89
CA VAL A 37 -16.28 16.62 12.52
C VAL A 37 -17.54 17.45 12.34
N SER A 38 -17.44 18.52 11.57
CA SER A 38 -18.56 19.45 11.31
C SER A 38 -19.15 19.33 9.90
N ASN A 39 -18.50 18.59 9.01
CA ASN A 39 -18.91 18.43 7.61
C ASN A 39 -18.44 17.09 7.00
N TYR A 40 -18.93 16.77 5.80
CA TYR A 40 -18.62 15.51 5.11
C TYR A 40 -17.17 15.45 4.61
N GLU A 41 -16.55 16.59 4.30
CA GLU A 41 -15.17 16.69 3.85
C GLU A 41 -14.19 16.27 4.95
N GLU A 42 -14.44 16.69 6.19
CA GLU A 42 -13.71 16.28 7.38
C GLU A 42 -13.92 14.80 7.68
N LEU A 43 -15.17 14.31 7.65
CA LEU A 43 -15.47 12.89 7.82
C LEU A 43 -14.75 12.04 6.76
N PHE A 44 -14.78 12.45 5.49
CA PHE A 44 -14.07 11.76 4.42
C PHE A 44 -12.57 11.71 4.67
N SER A 45 -12.00 12.81 5.18
CA SER A 45 -10.58 12.85 5.57
C SER A 45 -10.25 11.87 6.69
N VAL A 46 -11.14 11.68 7.67
CA VAL A 46 -11.02 10.64 8.70
C VAL A 46 -11.07 9.25 8.08
N VAL A 47 -12.03 8.97 7.21
CA VAL A 47 -12.15 7.68 6.51
C VAL A 47 -10.88 7.36 5.70
N LEU A 48 -10.30 8.34 5.01
CA LEU A 48 -9.04 8.17 4.29
C LEU A 48 -7.86 7.84 5.22
N LYS A 49 -7.79 8.45 6.40
CA LYS A 49 -6.78 8.12 7.42
C LYS A 49 -6.98 6.71 7.95
N LEU A 50 -8.22 6.32 8.25
CA LEU A 50 -8.55 4.96 8.72
C LEU A 50 -8.16 3.91 7.69
N ARG A 51 -8.43 4.10 6.40
CA ARG A 51 -8.00 3.16 5.35
C ARG A 51 -6.49 2.95 5.25
N ARG A 52 -5.71 3.96 5.61
CA ARG A 52 -4.25 3.89 5.56
C ARG A 52 -3.66 3.17 6.77
N ASN A 53 -4.32 3.28 7.92
CA ASN A 53 -3.72 2.94 9.21
C ASN A 53 -4.45 1.83 9.98
N TRP A 54 -5.71 1.53 9.63
CA TRP A 54 -6.56 0.57 10.33
C TRP A 54 -6.65 -0.73 9.53
N VAL A 55 -6.06 -1.81 10.07
CA VAL A 55 -5.91 -3.11 9.38
C VAL A 55 -7.22 -3.62 8.75
N PRO A 56 -8.38 -3.60 9.44
CA PRO A 56 -9.66 -4.00 8.83
C PRO A 56 -10.09 -3.20 7.58
N TYR A 57 -9.54 -2.01 7.37
CA TYR A 57 -9.88 -1.11 6.25
C TYR A 57 -8.79 -1.10 5.16
N ILE A 58 -7.67 -1.81 5.35
CA ILE A 58 -6.62 -1.99 4.34
C ILE A 58 -7.10 -2.99 3.28
N LYS A 59 -6.95 -2.64 2.00
CA LYS A 59 -7.30 -3.52 0.88
C LYS A 59 -6.16 -4.49 0.59
N GLY A 60 -6.42 -5.79 0.71
CA GLY A 60 -5.46 -6.85 0.39
C GLY A 60 -4.75 -7.40 1.63
N PRO A 61 -3.88 -8.41 1.46
CA PRO A 61 -3.30 -9.15 2.58
C PRO A 61 -2.13 -8.43 3.27
N PHE A 62 -1.68 -7.28 2.73
CA PHE A 62 -0.49 -6.58 3.22
C PHE A 62 -0.86 -5.29 3.93
N VAL A 63 -0.30 -5.09 5.12
CA VAL A 63 -0.49 -3.88 5.93
C VAL A 63 0.26 -2.65 5.39
N SER A 64 1.20 -2.84 4.45
CA SER A 64 1.90 -1.74 3.78
C SER A 64 2.50 -2.18 2.44
N LYS A 65 2.80 -1.21 1.58
CA LYS A 65 3.49 -1.46 0.31
C LYS A 65 4.90 -2.04 0.54
N GLN A 66 5.57 -1.62 1.60
CA GLN A 66 6.88 -2.14 2.00
C GLN A 66 6.81 -3.63 2.32
N GLN A 67 5.82 -4.05 3.14
CA GLN A 67 5.62 -5.47 3.45
C GLN A 67 5.25 -6.29 2.22
N GLU A 68 4.47 -5.70 1.31
CA GLU A 68 4.17 -6.31 0.01
C GLU A 68 5.43 -6.55 -0.83
N TYR A 69 6.33 -5.56 -0.96
CA TYR A 69 7.60 -5.74 -1.69
C TYR A 69 8.53 -6.75 -1.01
N ILE A 70 8.63 -6.74 0.32
CA ILE A 70 9.40 -7.73 1.08
C ILE A 70 8.88 -9.14 0.79
N TYR A 71 7.56 -9.33 0.81
CA TYR A 71 6.95 -10.61 0.47
C TYR A 71 7.27 -11.03 -0.97
N TYR A 72 7.15 -10.12 -1.95
CA TYR A 72 7.48 -10.43 -3.35
C TYR A 72 8.94 -10.86 -3.54
N LEU A 73 9.87 -10.25 -2.80
CA LEU A 73 11.29 -10.55 -2.93
C LEU A 73 11.72 -11.81 -2.15
N THR A 74 11.03 -12.15 -1.05
CA THR A 74 11.46 -13.23 -0.15
C THR A 74 10.61 -14.50 -0.24
N LYS A 75 9.39 -14.42 -0.80
CA LYS A 75 8.43 -15.53 -0.84
C LYS A 75 7.98 -15.90 -2.25
N LEU A 76 8.13 -15.01 -3.23
CA LEU A 76 7.83 -15.32 -4.63
C LEU A 76 9.11 -15.59 -5.43
N GLU A 77 8.98 -16.41 -6.46
CA GLU A 77 10.09 -16.76 -7.35
C GLU A 77 9.68 -16.67 -8.83
N GLY A 78 10.70 -16.66 -9.69
CA GLY A 78 10.54 -16.72 -11.15
C GLY A 78 9.54 -15.72 -11.73
N LYS A 79 8.66 -16.21 -12.60
CA LYS A 79 7.68 -15.39 -13.33
C LYS A 79 6.71 -14.66 -12.41
N GLN A 80 6.27 -15.28 -11.31
CA GLN A 80 5.32 -14.65 -10.39
C GLN A 80 5.93 -13.43 -9.70
N ARG A 81 7.17 -13.56 -9.19
CA ARG A 81 7.93 -12.43 -8.65
C ARG A 81 8.12 -11.34 -9.70
N ASN A 82 8.50 -11.71 -10.92
CA ASN A 82 8.77 -10.73 -11.98
C ASN A 82 7.52 -9.92 -12.33
N VAL A 83 6.36 -10.59 -12.48
CA VAL A 83 5.07 -9.91 -12.69
C VAL A 83 4.73 -8.99 -11.52
N ALA A 84 4.86 -9.47 -10.28
CA ALA A 84 4.53 -8.70 -9.08
C ALA A 84 5.44 -7.47 -8.88
N LEU A 85 6.71 -7.56 -9.28
CA LEU A 85 7.70 -6.48 -9.21
C LEU A 85 7.71 -5.57 -10.45
N GLY A 86 6.91 -5.87 -11.47
CA GLY A 86 6.90 -5.14 -12.74
C GLY A 86 8.23 -5.24 -13.51
N ILE A 87 8.89 -6.38 -13.41
CA ILE A 87 10.09 -6.69 -14.19
C ILE A 87 9.65 -7.00 -15.63
N THR A 88 10.27 -6.32 -16.59
CA THR A 88 9.95 -6.41 -18.03
C THR A 88 11.24 -6.51 -18.84
N ASP A 89 11.17 -6.95 -20.08
CA ASP A 89 12.32 -7.10 -20.98
C ASP A 89 13.10 -5.78 -21.14
N LYS A 90 12.38 -4.65 -21.13
CA LYS A 90 12.99 -3.30 -21.10
C LYS A 90 14.02 -3.11 -19.98
N LEU A 91 13.82 -3.75 -18.82
CA LEU A 91 14.78 -3.62 -17.72
C LEU A 91 16.10 -4.35 -18.01
N TYR A 92 16.12 -5.33 -18.91
CA TYR A 92 17.32 -6.01 -19.36
C TYR A 92 17.98 -5.29 -20.55
N GLU A 93 17.21 -4.55 -21.34
CA GLU A 93 17.71 -3.82 -22.52
C GLU A 93 18.23 -2.41 -22.18
N ASP A 94 17.71 -1.77 -21.12
CA ASP A 94 18.02 -0.39 -20.74
C ASP A 94 18.52 -0.30 -19.29
N LYS A 95 19.85 -0.16 -19.14
CA LYS A 95 20.51 -0.02 -17.83
C LYS A 95 19.98 1.19 -17.03
N SER A 96 19.49 2.25 -17.68
CA SER A 96 18.87 3.40 -17.01
C SER A 96 17.49 3.04 -16.45
N ALA A 97 16.69 2.29 -17.20
CA ALA A 97 15.42 1.76 -16.74
C ALA A 97 15.62 0.79 -15.56
N ALA A 98 16.58 -0.13 -15.66
CA ALA A 98 16.97 -1.05 -14.59
C ALA A 98 17.33 -0.29 -13.30
N LYS A 99 18.16 0.74 -13.41
CA LYS A 99 18.62 1.55 -12.27
C LYS A 99 17.46 2.31 -11.61
N LYS A 100 16.53 2.86 -12.39
CA LYS A 100 15.32 3.53 -11.87
C LYS A 100 14.43 2.55 -11.13
N TRP A 101 14.20 1.37 -11.71
CA TRP A 101 13.46 0.30 -11.06
C TRP A 101 14.13 -0.11 -9.74
N TYR A 102 15.43 -0.41 -9.75
CA TYR A 102 16.16 -0.83 -8.56
C TYR A 102 16.09 0.22 -7.45
N LYS A 103 16.33 1.51 -7.75
CA LYS A 103 16.23 2.58 -6.75
C LYS A 103 14.85 2.62 -6.08
N LYS A 104 13.78 2.44 -6.85
CA LYS A 104 12.41 2.40 -6.32
C LYS A 104 12.22 1.22 -5.36
N ILE A 105 12.66 0.02 -5.77
CA ILE A 105 12.52 -1.20 -4.95
C ILE A 105 13.40 -1.12 -3.70
N ALA A 106 14.68 -0.79 -3.87
CA ALA A 106 15.65 -0.62 -2.78
C ALA A 106 15.15 0.35 -1.71
N ASN A 107 14.56 1.48 -2.11
CA ASN A 107 14.01 2.45 -1.17
C ASN A 107 12.86 1.90 -0.31
N GLN A 108 12.13 0.90 -0.81
CA GLN A 108 11.04 0.24 -0.06
C GLN A 108 11.55 -0.84 0.88
N VAL A 109 12.67 -1.51 0.56
CA VAL A 109 13.11 -2.70 1.30
C VAL A 109 14.43 -2.53 2.04
N HIS A 110 15.05 -1.35 2.00
CA HIS A 110 16.30 -1.07 2.72
C HIS A 110 16.12 -1.25 4.24
N PRO A 111 17.01 -1.98 4.94
CA PRO A 111 16.92 -2.21 6.38
C PRO A 111 16.80 -0.91 7.21
N ASP A 112 17.62 0.10 6.90
CA ASP A 112 17.58 1.41 7.57
C ASP A 112 16.24 2.16 7.45
N LYS A 113 15.35 1.72 6.54
CA LYS A 113 14.00 2.28 6.35
C LYS A 113 12.90 1.34 6.90
N GLY A 114 13.28 0.42 7.79
CA GLY A 114 12.40 -0.60 8.35
C GLY A 114 12.14 -1.78 7.39
N GLY A 115 12.94 -1.89 6.32
CA GLY A 115 12.85 -2.97 5.35
C GLY A 115 13.47 -4.28 5.86
N ASP A 116 13.75 -5.20 4.94
CA ASP A 116 14.31 -6.51 5.26
C ASP A 116 15.61 -6.73 4.48
N ASN A 117 16.66 -7.17 5.18
CA ASN A 117 17.98 -7.31 4.58
C ASN A 117 18.00 -8.40 3.49
N ALA A 118 17.25 -9.50 3.67
CA ALA A 118 17.18 -10.55 2.65
C ALA A 118 16.46 -10.03 1.39
N ALA A 119 15.36 -9.30 1.56
CA ALA A 119 14.66 -8.64 0.45
C ALA A 119 15.57 -7.66 -0.29
N PHE A 120 16.34 -6.84 0.44
CA PHE A 120 17.28 -5.90 -0.15
C PHE A 120 18.38 -6.60 -0.97
N VAL A 121 18.96 -7.69 -0.43
CA VAL A 121 19.95 -8.50 -1.15
C VAL A 121 19.37 -9.13 -2.41
N VAL A 122 18.14 -9.65 -2.36
CA VAL A 122 17.47 -10.20 -3.55
C VAL A 122 17.22 -9.12 -4.59
N ALA A 123 16.75 -7.94 -4.20
CA ALA A 123 16.55 -6.81 -5.11
C ALA A 123 17.85 -6.39 -5.79
N LYS A 124 18.97 -6.39 -5.05
CA LYS A 124 20.30 -6.09 -5.59
C LYS A 124 20.75 -7.14 -6.60
N LYS A 125 20.60 -8.44 -6.29
CA LYS A 125 20.93 -9.54 -7.21
C LYS A 125 20.12 -9.48 -8.51
N LEU A 126 18.83 -9.20 -8.41
CA LEU A 126 17.98 -9.01 -9.60
C LEU A 126 18.46 -7.86 -10.48
N TYR A 127 18.87 -6.75 -9.87
CA TYR A 127 19.43 -5.62 -10.59
C TYR A 127 20.79 -5.95 -11.23
N GLU A 128 21.66 -6.67 -10.53
CA GLU A 128 22.96 -7.12 -11.07
C GLU A 128 22.75 -7.96 -12.34
N VAL A 129 21.84 -8.94 -12.31
CA VAL A 129 21.48 -9.74 -13.49
C VAL A 129 20.90 -8.90 -14.64
N MET A 130 20.19 -7.81 -14.35
CA MET A 130 19.63 -6.93 -15.39
C MET A 130 20.69 -6.10 -16.13
N ILE A 131 21.87 -5.90 -15.52
CA ILE A 131 22.93 -5.04 -16.08
C ILE A 131 24.19 -5.82 -16.47
N GLU A 132 24.23 -7.11 -16.14
CA GLU A 132 25.20 -8.08 -16.66
C GLU A 132 24.97 -8.25 -18.17
N ASP A 133 26.04 -8.12 -18.95
CA ASP A 133 26.05 -8.23 -20.41
C ASP A 133 26.19 -9.71 -20.85
#